data_AF-A0A7C5G810-F1
#
_entry.id   AF-A0A7C5G810-F1
#
_cell.length_a   1.000
_cell.length_b   1.000
_cell.length_c   1.000
_cell.angle_alpha   90.00
_cell.angle_beta   90.00
_cell.angle_gamma   90.00
#
_symmetry.space_group_name_H-M   'P 1'
#
loop_
_entity.id
_entity.type
_entity.pdbx_description
1 polymer ?
#
loop_
_entity_poly.entity_id
_entity_poly.type
_entity_poly.pdbx_seq_one_letter_code
_entity_poly.pdbx_strand_id
1 'polypeptide(L)'
;MSQDPSAVPRRSWFTLWVVALAVVLILPRAQAGEGSEAAARAVVEHLQTALLEAMRTPDYQERYRRLAPVIEQTHDLDLIARAALGRDLWSNLDTRDRDRYLDLFRKMSIATYAREFSEFSGERFEIVSVRPVRRKGVL
;
A
#
# COMPACT_ATOMS: atom_id res chain seq x y z
N MET A 1 16.29 69.37 -41.57
CA MET A 1 17.68 69.03 -41.93
C MET A 1 17.74 67.51 -42.06
N SER A 2 18.01 67.03 -43.27
CA SER A 2 18.23 65.63 -43.72
C SER A 2 17.11 64.60 -43.67
N GLN A 3 17.12 63.78 -44.72
CA GLN A 3 16.13 62.82 -45.21
C GLN A 3 16.42 61.36 -44.77
N ASP A 4 15.37 60.53 -44.95
CA ASP A 4 15.18 59.06 -45.00
C ASP A 4 16.34 58.25 -45.68
N PRO A 5 16.56 56.92 -45.46
CA PRO A 5 15.65 55.88 -46.01
C PRO A 5 15.60 54.46 -45.33
N SER A 6 14.44 53.82 -45.50
CA SER A 6 14.22 52.37 -45.76
C SER A 6 14.42 51.32 -44.65
N ALA A 7 13.30 50.78 -44.14
CA ALA A 7 12.77 49.44 -44.50
C ALA A 7 11.61 49.02 -43.57
N VAL A 8 10.40 48.92 -44.11
CA VAL A 8 9.26 48.12 -43.57
C VAL A 8 9.38 46.74 -44.26
N PRO A 9 8.86 45.55 -43.81
CA PRO A 9 7.76 45.25 -42.87
C PRO A 9 8.12 44.08 -41.88
N ARG A 10 7.27 43.60 -40.96
CA ARG A 10 6.34 42.47 -41.19
C ARG A 10 5.82 41.89 -39.86
N ARG A 11 4.48 41.88 -39.73
CA ARG A 11 3.68 40.73 -39.25
C ARG A 11 3.71 40.40 -37.76
N SER A 12 2.64 40.80 -37.05
CA SER A 12 1.71 39.90 -36.34
C SER A 12 2.28 38.79 -35.42
N TRP A 13 2.96 39.13 -34.32
CA TRP A 13 3.41 38.13 -33.33
C TRP A 13 2.81 38.33 -31.92
N PHE A 14 1.75 39.14 -31.77
CA PHE A 14 1.14 39.45 -30.47
C PHE A 14 -0.11 38.61 -30.11
N THR A 15 -0.59 37.73 -31.00
CA THR A 15 -1.77 36.87 -30.73
C THR A 15 -1.43 35.44 -30.31
N LEU A 16 -0.15 35.06 -30.25
CA LEU A 16 0.27 33.70 -29.87
C LEU A 16 0.57 33.51 -28.37
N TRP A 17 0.26 34.48 -27.51
CA TRP A 17 0.47 34.36 -26.06
C TRP A 17 -0.79 34.08 -25.22
N VAL A 18 -1.99 34.14 -25.80
CA VAL A 18 -3.25 33.98 -25.03
C VAL A 18 -3.84 32.56 -25.12
N VAL A 19 -3.53 31.79 -26.18
CA VAL A 19 -4.07 30.42 -26.32
C VAL A 19 -3.24 29.37 -25.54
N ALA A 20 -1.97 29.65 -25.23
CA ALA A 20 -1.13 28.72 -24.46
C ALA A 20 -1.52 28.63 -22.98
N LEU A 21 -2.24 29.61 -22.42
CA LEU A 21 -2.65 29.62 -21.01
C LEU A 21 -3.97 28.88 -20.75
N ALA A 22 -4.79 28.66 -21.79
CA ALA A 22 -6.11 28.04 -21.63
C ALA A 22 -6.11 26.49 -21.79
N VAL A 23 -5.05 25.89 -22.34
CA VAL A 23 -4.98 24.43 -22.58
C VAL A 23 -4.38 23.65 -21.39
N VAL A 24 -3.74 24.32 -20.43
CA VAL A 24 -3.15 23.67 -19.24
C VAL A 24 -4.21 23.29 -18.18
N LEU A 25 -5.43 23.79 -18.28
CA LEU A 25 -6.51 23.58 -17.28
C LEU A 25 -7.41 22.37 -17.54
N ILE A 26 -7.23 21.63 -18.64
CA ILE A 26 -8.02 20.41 -18.97
C ILE A 26 -7.11 19.18 -19.10
N LEU A 27 -5.96 19.17 -18.42
CA LEU A 27 -5.28 17.91 -18.18
C LEU A 27 -6.10 17.15 -17.14
N PRO A 28 -6.49 15.88 -17.39
CA PRO A 28 -7.03 15.06 -16.34
C PRO A 28 -6.00 15.04 -15.21
N ARG A 29 -6.38 15.55 -14.04
CA ARG A 29 -5.61 15.27 -12.83
C ARG A 29 -5.58 13.76 -12.71
N ALA A 30 -4.40 13.17 -12.88
CA ALA A 30 -4.21 11.78 -12.54
C ALA A 30 -4.69 11.60 -11.08
N GLN A 31 -5.79 10.86 -10.90
CA GLN A 31 -6.34 10.45 -9.61
C GLN A 31 -5.35 9.48 -8.96
N ALA A 32 -4.19 9.97 -8.51
CA ALA A 32 -3.12 9.15 -7.94
C ALA A 32 -3.40 8.70 -6.49
N GLY A 33 -4.65 8.76 -6.03
CA GLY A 33 -5.03 8.47 -4.63
C GLY A 33 -6.11 7.38 -4.50
N GLU A 34 -7.16 7.42 -5.31
CA GLU A 34 -8.34 6.55 -5.14
C GLU A 34 -8.02 5.05 -5.32
N GLY A 35 -7.17 4.72 -6.30
CA GLY A 35 -6.79 3.32 -6.56
C GLY A 35 -5.96 2.68 -5.44
N SER A 36 -5.12 3.47 -4.75
CA SER A 36 -4.30 2.97 -3.64
C SER A 36 -5.11 2.80 -2.36
N GLU A 37 -6.07 3.69 -2.09
CA GLU A 37 -6.95 3.59 -0.92
C GLU A 37 -7.91 2.42 -1.05
N ALA A 38 -8.51 2.23 -2.23
CA ALA A 38 -9.38 1.09 -2.50
C ALA A 38 -8.63 -0.25 -2.38
N ALA A 39 -7.40 -0.33 -2.90
CA ALA A 39 -6.57 -1.53 -2.78
C ALA A 39 -6.19 -1.83 -1.32
N ALA A 40 -5.76 -0.81 -0.55
CA ALA A 40 -5.44 -1.00 0.86
C ALA A 40 -6.66 -1.42 1.69
N ARG A 41 -7.82 -0.80 1.43
CA ARG A 41 -9.09 -1.19 2.04
C ARG A 41 -9.42 -2.65 1.73
N ALA A 42 -9.30 -3.09 0.48
CA ALA A 42 -9.61 -4.46 0.09
C ALA A 42 -8.75 -5.51 0.81
N VAL A 43 -7.46 -5.24 1.02
CA VAL A 43 -6.57 -6.13 1.81
C VAL A 43 -7.05 -6.26 3.26
N VAL A 44 -7.41 -5.13 3.88
CA VAL A 44 -7.91 -5.13 5.27
C VAL A 44 -9.27 -5.81 5.38
N GLU A 45 -10.20 -5.56 4.45
CA GLU A 45 -11.51 -6.21 4.42
C GLU A 45 -11.37 -7.72 4.23
N HIS A 46 -10.48 -8.16 3.33
CA HIS A 46 -10.21 -9.58 3.11
C HIS A 46 -9.75 -10.28 4.40
N LEU A 47 -8.80 -9.67 5.13
CA LEU A 47 -8.37 -10.16 6.43
C LEU A 47 -9.54 -10.22 7.41
N GLN A 48 -10.29 -9.13 7.57
CA GLN A 48 -11.40 -9.02 8.52
C GLN A 48 -12.49 -10.07 8.28
N THR A 49 -12.85 -10.30 7.01
CA THR A 49 -13.79 -11.37 6.63
C THR A 49 -13.27 -12.74 7.05
N ALA A 50 -12.01 -13.06 6.73
CA ALA A 50 -11.43 -14.35 7.09
C ALA A 50 -11.35 -14.57 8.62
N LEU A 51 -11.07 -13.52 9.39
CA LEU A 51 -11.06 -13.60 10.85
C LEU A 51 -12.45 -13.91 11.41
N LEU A 52 -13.50 -13.27 10.90
CA LEU A 52 -14.89 -13.56 11.30
C LEU A 52 -15.32 -14.98 10.91
N GLU A 53 -14.84 -15.51 9.79
CA GLU A 53 -15.07 -16.91 9.40
C GLU A 53 -14.30 -17.89 10.30
N ALA A 54 -13.06 -17.56 10.66
CA ALA A 54 -12.25 -18.35 11.58
C ALA A 54 -12.90 -18.45 12.96
N MET A 55 -13.42 -17.35 13.51
CA MET A 55 -14.12 -17.34 14.81
C MET A 55 -15.35 -18.27 14.86
N ARG A 56 -15.94 -18.60 13.70
CA ARG A 56 -17.07 -19.54 13.57
C ARG A 56 -16.64 -20.98 13.31
N THR A 57 -15.34 -21.24 13.25
CA THR A 57 -14.76 -22.55 12.98
C THR A 57 -14.25 -23.14 14.31
N PRO A 58 -14.89 -24.18 14.89
CA PRO A 58 -14.53 -24.67 16.22
C PRO A 58 -13.16 -25.36 16.29
N ASP A 59 -12.79 -26.07 15.23
CA ASP A 59 -11.53 -26.82 15.17
C ASP A 59 -10.33 -25.89 14.90
N TYR A 60 -9.28 -26.01 15.73
CA TYR A 60 -8.08 -25.18 15.62
C TYR A 60 -7.30 -25.44 14.33
N GLN A 61 -7.16 -26.70 13.91
CA GLN A 61 -6.37 -27.03 12.71
C GLN A 61 -7.06 -26.53 11.46
N GLU A 62 -8.39 -26.61 11.40
CA GLU A 62 -9.17 -26.02 10.35
C GLU A 62 -9.05 -24.49 10.33
N ARG A 63 -9.13 -23.81 11.49
CA ARG A 63 -8.87 -22.36 11.57
C ARG A 63 -7.47 -22.01 11.06
N TYR A 64 -6.46 -22.74 11.51
CA TYR A 64 -5.07 -22.53 11.08
C TYR A 64 -4.96 -22.64 9.56
N ARG A 65 -5.48 -23.72 8.95
CA ARG A 65 -5.42 -23.94 7.50
C ARG A 65 -6.15 -22.85 6.71
N ARG A 66 -7.29 -22.38 7.21
CA ARG A 66 -8.06 -21.30 6.59
C ARG A 66 -7.33 -19.96 6.65
N LEU A 67 -6.75 -19.63 7.81
CA LEU A 67 -6.08 -18.36 8.01
C LEU A 67 -4.69 -18.29 7.36
N ALA A 68 -3.99 -19.42 7.22
CA ALA A 68 -2.65 -19.47 6.64
C ALA A 68 -2.50 -18.65 5.34
N PRO A 69 -3.24 -18.93 4.25
CA PRO A 69 -3.10 -18.18 3.00
C PRO A 69 -3.51 -16.71 3.14
N VAL A 70 -4.45 -16.38 4.03
CA VAL A 70 -4.92 -15.00 4.21
C VAL A 70 -3.87 -14.17 4.95
N ILE A 71 -3.28 -14.68 6.04
CA ILE A 71 -2.21 -14.00 6.77
C ILE A 71 -1.00 -13.80 5.85
N GLU A 72 -0.63 -14.81 5.06
CA GLU A 72 0.47 -14.72 4.09
C GLU A 72 0.24 -13.68 2.99
N GLN A 73 -1.00 -13.46 2.56
CA GLN A 73 -1.35 -12.47 1.53
C GLN A 73 -1.50 -11.04 2.09
N THR A 74 -1.88 -10.91 3.35
CA THR A 74 -2.24 -9.62 3.96
C THR A 74 -1.08 -8.97 4.72
N HIS A 75 -0.04 -9.76 5.04
CA HIS A 75 1.14 -9.30 5.77
C HIS A 75 2.42 -9.71 5.04
N ASP A 76 3.36 -8.77 4.91
CA ASP A 76 4.75 -9.10 4.55
C ASP A 76 5.45 -9.67 5.79
N LEU A 77 5.17 -10.94 6.09
CA LEU A 77 5.69 -11.63 7.27
C LEU A 77 7.21 -11.66 7.29
N ASP A 78 7.87 -11.66 6.12
CA ASP A 78 9.32 -11.68 6.02
C ASP A 78 9.92 -10.32 6.37
N LEU A 79 9.31 -9.24 5.90
CA LEU A 79 9.68 -7.89 6.31
C LEU A 79 9.48 -7.70 7.82
N ILE A 80 8.33 -8.12 8.36
CA ILE A 80 8.03 -8.00 9.79
C ILE A 80 9.03 -8.82 10.62
N ALA A 81 9.31 -10.07 10.23
CA ALA A 81 10.27 -10.92 10.91
C ALA A 81 11.67 -10.28 10.93
N ARG A 82 12.16 -9.82 9.78
CA ARG A 82 13.45 -9.13 9.68
C ARG A 82 13.51 -7.87 10.54
N ALA A 83 12.43 -7.09 10.55
CA ALA A 83 12.33 -5.88 11.38
C ALA A 83 12.33 -6.22 12.88
N ALA A 84 11.63 -7.27 13.29
CA ALA A 84 11.56 -7.73 14.68
C ALA A 84 12.90 -8.28 15.18
N LEU A 85 13.64 -8.99 14.33
CA LEU A 85 14.96 -9.51 14.65
C LEU A 85 16.04 -8.41 14.74
N GLY A 86 15.88 -7.36 13.94
CA GLY A 86 16.83 -6.26 13.83
C GLY A 86 17.97 -6.54 12.83
N ARG A 87 18.57 -5.46 12.32
CA ARG A 87 19.57 -5.48 11.25
C ARG A 87 20.80 -6.29 11.61
N ASP A 88 21.36 -6.07 12.80
CA ASP A 88 22.65 -6.65 13.20
C ASP A 88 22.54 -8.17 13.32
N LEU A 89 21.51 -8.66 14.00
CA LEU A 89 21.28 -10.08 14.19
C LEU A 89 20.93 -10.77 12.86
N TRP A 90 20.07 -10.16 12.03
CA TRP A 90 19.74 -10.70 10.70
C TRP A 90 20.97 -10.86 9.80
N SER A 91 21.86 -9.87 9.81
CA SER A 91 23.06 -9.87 8.97
C SER A 91 24.05 -10.96 9.37
N ASN A 92 24.05 -11.37 10.64
CA ASN A 92 24.94 -12.41 11.17
C ASN A 92 24.43 -13.84 10.99
N LEU A 93 23.16 -14.05 10.64
CA LEU A 93 22.62 -15.37 10.35
C LEU A 93 23.09 -15.88 8.98
N ASP A 94 23.38 -17.18 8.89
CA ASP A 94 23.55 -17.86 7.60
C ASP A 94 22.20 -18.05 6.88
N THR A 95 22.23 -18.45 5.61
CA THR A 95 21.01 -18.61 4.80
C THR A 95 20.05 -19.64 5.39
N ARG A 96 20.56 -20.77 5.90
CA ARG A 96 19.72 -21.83 6.46
C ARG A 96 18.97 -21.34 7.70
N ASP A 97 19.66 -20.61 8.56
CA ASP A 97 19.10 -20.11 9.80
C ASP A 97 18.13 -18.93 9.54
N ARG A 98 18.39 -18.12 8.51
CA ARG A 98 17.41 -17.12 8.01
C ARG A 98 16.14 -17.78 7.52
N ASP A 99 16.23 -18.79 6.66
CA ASP A 99 15.07 -19.48 6.11
C ASP A 99 14.26 -20.17 7.20
N ARG A 100 14.95 -20.82 8.16
CA ARG A 100 14.32 -21.45 9.32
C ARG A 100 13.63 -20.42 10.21
N TYR A 101 14.26 -19.28 10.44
CA TYR A 101 13.67 -18.20 11.24
C TYR A 101 12.39 -17.66 10.58
N LEU A 102 12.43 -17.39 9.27
CA LEU A 102 11.26 -16.93 8.53
C LEU A 102 10.11 -17.95 8.57
N ASP A 103 10.41 -19.23 8.33
CA ASP A 103 9.41 -20.30 8.40
C ASP A 103 8.74 -20.41 9.78
N LEU A 104 9.55 -20.39 10.85
CA LEU A 104 9.03 -20.42 12.22
C LEU A 104 8.20 -19.18 12.55
N PHE A 105 8.64 -18.00 12.11
CA PHE A 105 7.91 -16.75 12.31
C PHE A 105 6.54 -16.81 11.64
N ARG A 106 6.47 -17.25 10.37
CA ARG A 106 5.18 -17.41 9.65
C ARG A 106 4.24 -18.36 10.38
N LYS A 107 4.73 -19.55 10.77
CA LYS A 107 3.94 -20.54 11.51
C LYS A 107 3.43 -20.01 12.84
N MET A 108 4.29 -19.31 13.60
CA MET A 108 3.93 -18.69 14.87
C MET A 108 2.87 -17.61 14.69
N SER A 109 3.00 -16.75 13.68
CA SER A 109 2.02 -15.70 13.38
C SER A 109 0.66 -16.31 13.05
N ILE A 110 0.59 -17.29 12.14
CA ILE A 110 -0.67 -17.96 11.76
C ILE A 110 -1.30 -18.66 12.97
N ALA A 111 -0.51 -19.38 13.76
CA ALA A 111 -0.95 -20.04 14.99
C ALA A 111 -1.54 -19.04 15.99
N THR A 112 -0.91 -17.86 16.10
CA THR A 112 -1.39 -16.80 16.99
C THR A 112 -2.74 -16.29 16.54
N TYR A 113 -2.94 -15.96 15.26
CA TYR A 113 -4.25 -15.57 14.76
C TYR A 113 -5.31 -16.67 14.93
N ALA A 114 -4.99 -17.93 14.63
CA ALA A 114 -5.90 -19.06 14.81
C ALA A 114 -6.29 -19.32 16.28
N ARG A 115 -5.40 -18.97 17.22
CA ARG A 115 -5.66 -19.07 18.67
C ARG A 115 -6.51 -17.90 19.16
N GLU A 116 -6.19 -16.67 18.76
CA GLU A 116 -6.87 -15.47 19.26
C GLU A 116 -8.27 -15.26 18.64
N PHE A 117 -8.49 -15.72 17.41
CA PHE A 117 -9.77 -15.60 16.70
C PHE A 117 -10.54 -16.92 16.71
N SER A 118 -10.92 -17.38 17.90
CA SER A 118 -11.52 -18.70 18.12
C SER A 118 -12.99 -18.71 18.53
N GLU A 119 -13.55 -17.57 18.92
CA GLU A 119 -14.91 -17.48 19.48
C GLU A 119 -15.70 -16.39 18.76
N PHE A 120 -16.97 -16.67 18.44
CA PHE A 120 -17.86 -15.69 17.82
C PHE A 120 -19.10 -15.46 18.70
N SER A 121 -19.27 -14.24 19.19
CA SER A 121 -20.41 -13.79 20.00
C SER A 121 -21.16 -12.60 19.40
N GLY A 122 -20.88 -12.24 18.14
CA GLY A 122 -21.52 -11.13 17.43
C GLY A 122 -20.58 -10.03 16.97
N GLU A 123 -19.28 -10.32 16.89
CA GLU A 123 -18.23 -9.38 16.52
C GLU A 123 -18.40 -8.88 15.08
N ARG A 124 -18.00 -7.63 14.87
CA ARG A 124 -18.04 -6.94 13.58
C ARG A 124 -16.83 -6.05 13.43
N PHE A 125 -16.35 -5.92 12.20
CA PHE A 125 -15.35 -4.94 11.83
C PHE A 125 -15.99 -3.76 11.09
N GLU A 126 -15.44 -2.58 11.30
CA GLU A 126 -15.84 -1.36 10.60
C GLU A 126 -14.61 -0.52 10.28
N ILE A 127 -14.43 -0.18 9.00
CA ILE A 127 -13.35 0.70 8.56
C ILE A 127 -13.82 2.15 8.73
N VAL A 128 -13.35 2.79 9.79
CA VAL A 128 -13.75 4.16 10.19
C VAL A 128 -13.17 5.23 9.26
N SER A 129 -11.93 5.05 8.78
CA SER A 129 -11.32 5.98 7.82
C SER A 129 -10.17 5.32 7.07
N VAL A 130 -9.90 5.80 5.86
CA VAL A 130 -8.69 5.50 5.09
C VAL A 130 -7.96 6.83 4.89
N ARG A 131 -6.64 6.84 5.09
CA ARG A 131 -5.83 8.04 4.90
C ARG A 131 -4.56 7.70 4.13
N PRO A 132 -4.13 8.55 3.18
CA PRO A 132 -2.89 8.36 2.48
C PRO A 132 -1.72 8.53 3.46
N VAL A 133 -0.73 7.65 3.35
CA VAL A 133 0.52 7.79 4.11
C VAL A 133 1.27 9.01 3.57
N ARG A 134 1.40 10.05 4.41
CA ARG A 134 2.29 11.18 4.10
C ARG A 134 3.73 10.69 4.25
N ARG A 135 4.36 10.28 3.15
CA ARG A 135 5.78 9.97 3.12
C ARG A 135 6.58 11.24 3.43
N LYS A 136 6.86 11.51 4.71
CA LYS A 136 8.03 12.32 5.08
C LYS A 136 9.27 11.48 4.80
N GLY A 137 10.30 12.13 4.25
CA GLY A 137 11.41 11.50 3.54
C GLY A 137 12.10 10.34 4.27
N VAL A 138 12.46 9.35 3.45
CA VAL A 138 13.71 8.56 3.45
C VAL A 138 14.16 7.94 4.79
N LEU A 139 14.21 6.61 4.81
CA LEU A 139 15.24 5.86 5.56
C LEU A 139 16.54 5.87 4.77
#